data_AF-A0A7H8XLB2-F1
#
_entry.id   AF-A0A7H8XLB2-F1
#
_cell.length_a   1.000
_cell.length_b   1.000
_cell.length_c   1.000
_cell.angle_alpha   90.00
_cell.angle_beta   90.00
_cell.angle_gamma   90.00
#
_symmetry.space_group_name_H-M   'P 1'
#
loop_
_entity.id
_entity.type
_entity.pdbx_description
1 polymer ?
#
loop_
_entity_poly.entity_id
_entity_poly.type
_entity_poly.pdbx_seq_one_letter_code
_entity_poly.pdbx_strand_id
1 'polypeptide(L)'
;MSQPSGNPYPQQPYGEQPAPQQPGGYPPPAGQPYGAPSPAPLPPKKSKAGKIVLIVLAVVLVLCLGGAAITWFAVKDEVGDVVDATKTRVTAPATLAGRKQVTDPELTKLSDELVADMKSTVQNETSTAGAFYGDAAKQDLVMIAAASGVLADPKKELDDAIAGLKTQLTVQEMTATEPGPLGGEARCGDGKTAGMPLGVCVWADRGSLGMIVVFFKSAKQAEAEFVTMRGQIEQRS
;
A
#
# COMPACT_ATOMS: atom_id res chain seq x y z
N MET A 1 -16.16 25.40 40.45
CA MET A 1 -15.05 25.35 41.43
C MET A 1 -13.86 24.79 40.66
N SER A 2 -12.76 25.48 40.40
CA SER A 2 -12.24 26.76 40.85
C SER A 2 -11.22 27.27 39.81
N GLN A 3 -11.11 28.60 39.68
CA GLN A 3 -10.04 29.31 38.94
C GLN A 3 -8.67 29.11 39.61
N PRO A 4 -7.59 29.63 38.99
CA PRO A 4 -7.07 30.88 39.55
C PRO A 4 -6.71 31.96 38.52
N SER A 5 -7.13 33.18 38.87
CA SER A 5 -6.61 34.52 38.54
C SER A 5 -5.17 34.71 39.09
N GLY A 6 -4.28 35.58 38.62
CA GLY A 6 -4.27 36.69 37.64
C GLY A 6 -2.98 37.51 37.87
N ASN A 7 -2.60 38.43 36.96
CA ASN A 7 -2.13 39.79 37.29
C ASN A 7 -1.86 40.68 36.05
N PRO A 8 -1.93 42.02 36.16
CA PRO A 8 -2.15 42.96 35.05
C PRO A 8 -0.98 43.94 34.74
N TYR A 9 -0.93 44.40 33.47
CA TYR A 9 -0.57 45.73 32.89
C TYR A 9 0.66 46.55 33.41
N PRO A 10 1.40 47.31 32.56
CA PRO A 10 0.84 48.41 31.75
C PRO A 10 1.42 48.70 30.34
N GLN A 11 0.59 49.44 29.59
CA GLN A 11 0.78 50.08 28.28
C GLN A 11 1.50 51.43 28.38
N GLN A 12 2.19 51.88 27.32
CA GLN A 12 2.44 53.28 26.88
C GLN A 12 3.32 53.30 25.60
N PRO A 13 3.44 54.40 24.82
CA PRO A 13 2.38 55.16 24.16
C PRO A 13 2.70 55.44 22.66
N TYR A 14 1.68 55.83 21.90
CA TYR A 14 1.73 56.24 20.50
C TYR A 14 2.34 57.65 20.34
N GLY A 15 3.18 57.86 19.33
CA GLY A 15 3.79 59.16 19.00
C GLY A 15 3.73 59.45 17.51
N GLU A 16 2.88 60.40 17.14
CA GLU A 16 2.80 61.06 15.83
C GLU A 16 4.05 61.91 15.56
N GLN A 17 4.43 62.08 14.28
CA GLN A 17 5.08 63.33 13.86
C GLN A 17 4.83 63.67 12.37
N PRO A 18 4.71 64.97 12.03
CA PRO A 18 4.03 65.47 10.83
C PRO A 18 4.97 65.89 9.68
N ALA A 19 4.37 66.11 8.50
CA ALA A 19 4.99 66.74 7.32
C ALA A 19 4.90 68.28 7.36
N PRO A 20 5.86 68.99 6.76
CA PRO A 20 5.52 70.15 5.92
C PRO A 20 6.32 70.30 4.60
N GLN A 21 5.83 71.20 3.75
CA GLN A 21 6.03 71.41 2.31
C GLN A 21 7.22 72.32 1.89
N GLN A 22 7.73 72.09 0.64
CA GLN A 22 8.17 73.01 -0.46
C GLN A 22 8.99 74.31 -0.21
N PRO A 23 9.48 75.10 -1.22
CA PRO A 23 9.90 74.87 -2.63
C PRO A 23 11.25 75.55 -3.02
N GLY A 24 11.75 75.32 -4.25
CA GLY A 24 12.35 76.40 -5.05
C GLY A 24 13.80 76.25 -5.54
N GLY A 25 14.03 76.61 -6.81
CA GLY A 25 15.34 77.08 -7.30
C GLY A 25 15.78 76.56 -8.68
N TYR A 26 15.33 77.20 -9.76
CA TYR A 26 15.96 77.10 -11.10
C TYR A 26 17.20 78.01 -11.17
N PRO A 27 18.26 77.58 -11.87
CA PRO A 27 19.06 78.52 -12.68
C PRO A 27 19.09 78.15 -14.20
N PRO A 28 19.44 79.12 -15.07
CA PRO A 28 19.15 79.11 -16.52
C PRO A 28 20.19 78.35 -17.38
N PRO A 29 19.86 78.04 -18.65
CA PRO A 29 20.79 77.41 -19.58
C PRO A 29 21.63 78.47 -20.32
N ALA A 30 22.94 78.25 -20.43
CA ALA A 30 23.79 79.04 -21.33
C ALA A 30 25.00 78.26 -21.82
N GLY A 31 25.16 78.24 -23.15
CA GLY A 31 26.46 78.18 -23.82
C GLY A 31 26.99 76.79 -24.16
N GLN A 32 26.83 76.39 -25.42
CA GLN A 32 27.78 75.48 -26.06
C GLN A 32 29.10 76.22 -26.33
N PRO A 33 30.23 75.50 -26.29
CA PRO A 33 31.10 75.52 -27.46
C PRO A 33 31.68 74.13 -27.81
N TYR A 34 31.48 73.79 -29.08
CA TYR A 34 32.32 73.06 -30.03
C TYR A 34 33.48 72.15 -29.53
N GLY A 35 33.38 70.86 -29.90
CA GLY A 35 34.52 70.04 -30.34
C GLY A 35 35.09 69.03 -29.34
N ALA A 36 34.58 67.79 -29.33
CA ALA A 36 35.30 66.61 -28.83
C ALA A 36 34.90 65.34 -29.64
N PRO A 37 35.82 64.38 -29.88
CA PRO A 37 35.59 63.28 -30.82
C PRO A 37 34.54 62.28 -30.33
N SER A 38 33.81 61.66 -31.27
CA SER A 38 32.76 60.67 -31.00
C SER A 38 33.25 59.51 -30.11
N PRO A 39 32.47 59.07 -29.11
CA PRO A 39 32.77 57.83 -28.40
C PRO A 39 32.49 56.63 -29.31
N ALA A 40 33.43 55.68 -29.36
CA ALA A 40 33.23 54.40 -30.03
C ALA A 40 32.04 53.64 -29.39
N PRO A 41 31.23 52.92 -30.18
CA PRO A 41 30.13 52.12 -29.63
C PRO A 41 30.68 51.02 -28.72
N LEU A 42 30.14 50.94 -27.50
CA LEU A 42 30.41 49.84 -26.57
C LEU A 42 29.90 48.52 -27.20
N PRO A 43 30.65 47.41 -27.08
CA PRO A 43 30.19 46.12 -27.59
C PRO A 43 28.90 45.69 -26.87
N PRO A 44 27.91 45.11 -27.57
CA PRO A 44 26.68 44.66 -26.93
C PRO A 44 26.97 43.56 -25.91
N LYS A 45 26.51 43.74 -24.66
CA LYS A 45 26.54 42.67 -23.65
C LYS A 45 25.67 41.53 -24.15
N LYS A 46 26.31 40.41 -24.50
CA LYS A 46 25.65 39.17 -24.91
C LYS A 46 24.82 38.64 -23.73
N SER A 47 23.50 38.83 -23.77
CA SER A 47 22.62 38.44 -22.67
C SER A 47 22.57 36.91 -22.55
N LYS A 48 22.89 36.39 -21.37
CA LYS A 48 22.67 34.98 -21.02
C LYS A 48 21.20 34.70 -20.67
N ALA A 49 20.35 35.73 -20.70
CA ALA A 49 18.93 35.65 -20.37
C ALA A 49 18.19 34.63 -21.26
N GLY A 50 18.48 34.59 -22.57
CA GLY A 50 17.88 33.59 -23.46
C GLY A 50 18.24 32.14 -23.10
N LYS A 51 19.46 31.89 -22.60
CA LYS A 51 19.87 30.57 -22.11
C LYS A 51 19.19 30.21 -20.79
N ILE A 52 19.03 31.17 -19.87
CA ILE A 52 18.35 30.93 -18.59
C ILE A 52 16.86 30.64 -18.84
N VAL A 53 16.20 31.41 -19.70
CA VAL A 53 14.78 31.17 -20.07
C VAL A 53 14.61 29.81 -20.74
N LEU A 54 15.52 29.40 -21.63
CA LEU A 54 15.47 28.07 -22.24
C LEU A 54 15.70 26.94 -21.22
N ILE A 55 16.63 27.12 -20.27
CA ILE A 55 16.87 26.12 -19.22
C ILE A 55 15.65 26.01 -18.30
N VAL A 56 15.07 27.13 -17.88
CA VAL A 56 13.86 27.13 -17.04
C VAL A 56 12.70 26.46 -17.78
N LEU A 57 12.50 26.77 -19.06
CA LEU A 57 11.42 26.19 -19.86
C LEU A 57 11.63 24.68 -20.10
N ALA A 58 12.88 24.24 -20.29
CA ALA A 58 13.23 22.82 -20.37
C ALA A 58 13.02 22.09 -19.04
N VAL A 59 13.40 22.69 -17.91
CA VAL A 59 13.19 22.12 -16.57
C VAL A 59 11.69 22.01 -16.24
N VAL A 60 10.91 23.03 -16.58
CA VAL A 60 9.44 23.00 -16.41
C VAL A 60 8.81 21.93 -17.31
N LEU A 61 9.23 21.80 -18.57
CA LEU A 61 8.76 20.72 -19.44
C LEU A 61 9.12 19.34 -18.91
N VAL A 62 10.35 19.14 -18.41
CA VAL A 62 10.78 17.87 -17.81
C VAL A 62 10.01 17.57 -16.52
N LEU A 63 9.70 18.57 -15.70
CA LEU A 63 8.87 18.40 -14.49
C LEU A 63 7.40 18.12 -14.82
N CYS A 64 6.82 18.80 -15.81
CA CYS A 64 5.43 18.57 -16.21
C CYS A 64 5.26 17.24 -16.94
N LEU A 65 6.15 16.89 -17.88
CA LEU A 65 6.10 15.63 -18.62
C LEU A 65 6.59 14.45 -17.79
N GLY A 66 7.63 14.64 -16.99
CA GLY A 66 8.14 13.64 -16.04
C GLY A 66 7.16 13.40 -14.89
N GLY A 67 6.56 14.45 -14.33
CA GLY A 67 5.52 14.33 -13.31
C GLY A 67 4.25 13.66 -13.85
N ALA A 68 3.83 13.98 -15.07
CA ALA A 68 2.70 13.31 -15.73
C ALA A 68 3.01 11.85 -16.06
N ALA A 69 4.22 11.52 -16.52
CA ALA A 69 4.60 10.14 -16.79
C ALA A 69 4.68 9.31 -15.50
N ILE A 70 5.31 9.84 -14.45
CA ILE A 70 5.44 9.15 -13.16
C ILE A 70 4.06 8.90 -12.54
N THR A 71 3.17 9.89 -12.54
CA THR A 71 1.80 9.72 -12.03
C THR A 71 0.98 8.79 -12.93
N TRP A 72 1.13 8.86 -14.25
CA TRP A 72 0.45 7.95 -15.17
C TRP A 72 0.87 6.49 -14.99
N PHE A 73 2.17 6.21 -14.87
CA PHE A 73 2.66 4.84 -14.64
C PHE A 73 2.24 4.31 -13.27
N ALA A 74 2.40 5.10 -12.19
CA ALA A 74 2.00 4.69 -10.85
C ALA A 74 0.49 4.41 -10.74
N VAL A 75 -0.35 5.29 -11.31
CA VAL A 75 -1.81 5.10 -11.29
C VAL A 75 -2.25 3.94 -12.17
N LYS A 76 -1.57 3.71 -13.30
CA LYS A 76 -1.90 2.60 -14.21
C LYS A 76 -1.65 1.24 -13.57
N ASP A 77 -0.56 1.10 -12.81
CA ASP A 77 -0.25 -0.14 -12.11
C ASP A 77 -1.26 -0.39 -10.97
N GLU A 78 -1.61 0.65 -10.21
CA GLU A 78 -2.59 0.54 -9.13
C GLU A 78 -4.00 0.19 -9.63
N VAL A 79 -4.43 0.81 -10.74
CA VAL A 79 -5.73 0.48 -11.38
C VAL A 79 -5.70 -0.92 -11.99
N GLY A 80 -4.59 -1.34 -12.59
CA GLY A 80 -4.41 -2.68 -13.12
C GLY A 80 -4.55 -3.75 -12.03
N ASP A 81 -3.87 -3.55 -10.90
CA ASP A 81 -3.94 -4.46 -9.75
C ASP A 81 -5.33 -4.52 -9.13
N VAL A 82 -6.06 -3.41 -9.06
CA VAL A 82 -7.45 -3.40 -8.58
C VAL A 82 -8.37 -4.15 -9.54
N VAL A 83 -8.19 -3.98 -10.86
CA VAL A 83 -8.98 -4.71 -11.85
C VAL A 83 -8.70 -6.20 -11.78
N ASP A 84 -7.44 -6.61 -11.66
CA ASP A 84 -7.09 -8.02 -11.51
C ASP A 84 -7.59 -8.60 -10.19
N ALA A 85 -7.55 -7.84 -9.10
CA ALA A 85 -8.15 -8.23 -7.82
C ALA A 85 -9.65 -8.51 -7.94
N THR A 86 -10.40 -7.70 -8.70
CA THR A 86 -11.84 -7.95 -8.91
C THR A 86 -12.15 -9.24 -9.68
N LYS A 87 -11.15 -9.80 -10.37
CA LYS A 87 -11.23 -11.05 -11.13
C LYS A 87 -10.76 -12.27 -10.35
N THR A 88 -10.09 -12.09 -9.22
CA THR A 88 -9.68 -13.19 -8.34
C THR A 88 -10.91 -13.85 -7.74
N ARG A 89 -10.94 -15.17 -7.79
CA ARG A 89 -11.91 -16.04 -7.13
C ARG A 89 -11.17 -17.10 -6.35
N VAL A 90 -11.75 -17.53 -5.25
CA VAL A 90 -11.28 -18.68 -4.48
C VAL A 90 -12.26 -19.82 -4.67
N THR A 91 -11.73 -21.03 -4.83
CA THR A 91 -12.52 -22.24 -5.07
C THR A 91 -12.04 -23.37 -4.18
N ALA A 92 -12.96 -24.28 -3.85
CA ALA A 92 -12.62 -25.58 -3.29
C ALA A 92 -12.53 -26.58 -4.46
N PRO A 93 -11.34 -26.86 -5.02
CA PRO A 93 -11.21 -27.80 -6.12
C PRO A 93 -11.59 -29.22 -5.71
N ALA A 94 -11.86 -30.12 -6.66
CA ALA A 94 -12.12 -31.53 -6.34
C ALA A 94 -10.90 -32.25 -5.72
N THR A 95 -9.70 -31.75 -6.03
CA THR A 95 -8.43 -32.23 -5.49
C THR A 95 -7.50 -31.07 -5.17
N LEU A 96 -6.73 -31.21 -4.10
CA LEU A 96 -5.73 -30.22 -3.67
C LEU A 96 -4.38 -30.91 -3.47
N ALA A 97 -3.36 -30.52 -4.24
CA ALA A 97 -2.03 -31.14 -4.26
C ALA A 97 -2.09 -32.69 -4.33
N GLY A 98 -3.01 -33.22 -5.15
CA GLY A 98 -3.23 -34.66 -5.34
C GLY A 98 -4.14 -35.33 -4.29
N ARG A 99 -4.52 -34.63 -3.23
CA ARG A 99 -5.44 -35.12 -2.20
C ARG A 99 -6.88 -34.91 -2.64
N LYS A 100 -7.75 -35.92 -2.46
CA LYS A 100 -9.18 -35.78 -2.73
C LYS A 100 -9.86 -34.96 -1.64
N GLN A 101 -10.87 -34.19 -2.02
CA GLN A 101 -11.73 -33.53 -1.05
C GLN A 101 -12.41 -34.57 -0.14
N VAL A 102 -12.47 -34.28 1.15
CA VAL A 102 -13.16 -35.08 2.15
C VAL A 102 -14.64 -34.74 2.12
N THR A 103 -15.50 -35.76 2.12
CA THR A 103 -16.96 -35.61 2.09
C THR A 103 -17.62 -35.96 3.43
N ASP A 104 -16.83 -35.98 4.50
CA ASP A 104 -17.32 -36.19 5.85
C ASP A 104 -18.21 -34.99 6.30
N PRO A 105 -19.44 -35.22 6.77
CA PRO A 105 -20.35 -34.12 7.13
C PRO A 105 -19.86 -33.22 8.27
N GLU A 106 -19.12 -33.75 9.25
CA GLU A 106 -18.62 -32.94 10.38
C GLU A 106 -17.51 -32.01 9.92
N LEU A 107 -16.57 -32.53 9.12
CA LEU A 107 -15.50 -31.72 8.54
C LEU A 107 -16.05 -30.68 7.55
N THR A 108 -17.08 -31.04 6.77
CA THR A 108 -17.75 -30.08 5.87
C THR A 108 -18.35 -28.92 6.66
N LYS A 109 -19.08 -29.23 7.74
CA LYS A 109 -19.67 -28.21 8.61
C LYS A 109 -18.61 -27.32 9.25
N LEU A 110 -17.50 -27.91 9.71
CA LEU A 110 -16.39 -27.15 10.29
C LEU A 110 -15.75 -26.20 9.28
N SER A 111 -15.59 -26.62 8.01
CA SER A 111 -15.09 -25.72 6.97
C SER A 111 -16.09 -24.62 6.64
N ASP A 112 -17.39 -24.90 6.66
CA ASP A 112 -18.44 -23.90 6.42
C ASP A 112 -18.47 -22.83 7.53
N GLU A 113 -18.32 -23.24 8.79
CA GLU A 113 -18.23 -22.34 9.95
C GLU A 113 -17.00 -21.43 9.86
N LEU A 114 -15.83 -22.00 9.53
CA LEU A 114 -14.61 -21.21 9.40
C LEU A 114 -14.69 -20.20 8.25
N VAL A 115 -15.30 -20.60 7.13
CA VAL A 115 -15.58 -19.68 6.02
C VAL A 115 -16.54 -18.58 6.46
N ALA A 116 -17.61 -18.90 7.18
CA ALA A 116 -18.55 -17.90 7.67
C ALA A 116 -17.89 -16.86 8.58
N ASP A 117 -16.97 -17.29 9.44
CA ASP A 117 -16.15 -16.38 10.26
C ASP A 117 -15.27 -15.48 9.39
N MET A 118 -14.61 -16.01 8.35
CA MET A 118 -13.82 -15.20 7.41
C MET A 118 -14.68 -14.21 6.59
N LYS A 119 -15.92 -14.57 6.22
CA LYS A 119 -16.84 -13.64 5.54
C LYS A 119 -17.12 -12.41 6.38
N SER A 120 -17.21 -12.60 7.70
CA SER A 120 -17.50 -11.50 8.62
C SER A 120 -16.38 -10.45 8.68
N THR A 121 -15.16 -10.81 8.24
CA THR A 121 -13.98 -9.93 8.25
C THR A 121 -13.69 -9.29 6.89
N VAL A 122 -14.12 -9.89 5.78
CA VAL A 122 -13.84 -9.37 4.42
C VAL A 122 -14.99 -8.50 3.91
N GLN A 123 -14.71 -7.22 3.64
CA GLN A 123 -15.68 -6.33 2.99
C GLN A 123 -15.77 -6.62 1.48
N ASN A 124 -16.98 -6.60 0.92
CA ASN A 124 -17.23 -6.83 -0.51
C ASN A 124 -16.75 -8.19 -1.03
N GLU A 125 -17.04 -9.25 -0.30
CA GLU A 125 -16.74 -10.63 -0.71
C GLU A 125 -17.35 -10.97 -2.08
N THR A 126 -16.57 -11.64 -2.92
CA THR A 126 -16.97 -12.10 -4.26
C THR A 126 -17.03 -13.62 -4.37
N SER A 127 -16.29 -14.35 -3.54
CA SER A 127 -16.40 -15.81 -3.38
C SER A 127 -15.70 -16.28 -2.11
N THR A 128 -16.03 -17.48 -1.66
CA THR A 128 -15.37 -18.17 -0.55
C THR A 128 -15.14 -19.64 -0.85
N ALA A 129 -14.12 -20.21 -0.24
CA ALA A 129 -13.81 -21.61 -0.31
C ALA A 129 -13.39 -22.14 1.07
N GLY A 130 -14.03 -23.22 1.50
CA GLY A 130 -13.67 -23.98 2.69
C GLY A 130 -13.79 -25.46 2.37
N ALA A 131 -12.78 -26.24 2.71
CA ALA A 131 -12.81 -27.68 2.50
C ALA A 131 -11.69 -28.39 3.24
N PHE A 132 -11.88 -29.69 3.45
CA PHE A 132 -10.84 -30.62 3.87
C PHE A 132 -10.42 -31.52 2.70
N TYR A 133 -9.16 -31.93 2.68
CA TYR A 133 -8.58 -32.80 1.67
C TYR A 133 -7.70 -33.87 2.30
N GLY A 134 -7.73 -35.07 1.73
CA GLY A 134 -6.87 -36.17 2.10
C GLY A 134 -7.52 -37.16 3.07
N ASP A 135 -6.74 -37.71 3.98
CA ASP A 135 -7.13 -38.79 4.88
C ASP A 135 -6.45 -38.64 6.25
N ALA A 136 -7.26 -38.35 7.27
CA ALA A 136 -6.79 -38.18 8.65
C ALA A 136 -6.15 -39.46 9.21
N ALA A 137 -6.64 -40.64 8.84
CA ALA A 137 -6.09 -41.93 9.30
C ALA A 137 -4.69 -42.19 8.73
N LYS A 138 -4.34 -41.55 7.61
CA LYS A 138 -3.01 -41.61 7.00
C LYS A 138 -2.11 -40.45 7.39
N GLN A 139 -2.55 -39.60 8.32
CA GLN A 139 -1.83 -38.37 8.72
C GLN A 139 -1.53 -37.45 7.53
N ASP A 140 -2.46 -37.41 6.56
CA ASP A 140 -2.35 -36.60 5.36
C ASP A 140 -3.66 -35.83 5.16
N LEU A 141 -3.91 -34.89 6.05
CA LEU A 141 -5.13 -34.07 6.05
C LEU A 141 -4.74 -32.61 5.88
N VAL A 142 -5.46 -31.92 5.00
CA VAL A 142 -5.32 -30.49 4.74
C VAL A 142 -6.68 -29.83 4.90
N MET A 143 -6.74 -28.69 5.58
CA MET A 143 -7.89 -27.79 5.57
C MET A 143 -7.51 -26.51 4.82
N ILE A 144 -8.46 -25.99 4.04
CA ILE A 144 -8.38 -24.64 3.48
C ILE A 144 -9.54 -23.81 3.98
N ALA A 145 -9.30 -22.51 4.12
CA ALA A 145 -10.34 -21.50 4.22
C ALA A 145 -9.84 -20.24 3.51
N ALA A 146 -10.64 -19.70 2.59
CA ALA A 146 -10.28 -18.54 1.80
C ALA A 146 -11.51 -17.72 1.41
N ALA A 147 -11.30 -16.44 1.23
CA ALA A 147 -12.28 -15.49 0.71
C ALA A 147 -11.61 -14.60 -0.35
N SER A 148 -12.34 -14.29 -1.42
CA SER A 148 -11.92 -13.29 -2.40
C SER A 148 -12.73 -12.01 -2.25
N GLY A 149 -12.07 -10.88 -2.41
CA GLY A 149 -12.61 -9.53 -2.23
C GLY A 149 -11.49 -8.51 -2.42
N VAL A 150 -11.86 -7.25 -2.65
CA VAL A 150 -10.85 -6.20 -2.81
C VAL A 150 -10.28 -5.84 -1.45
N LEU A 151 -9.00 -6.16 -1.25
CA LEU A 151 -8.25 -5.87 -0.02
C LEU A 151 -7.38 -4.65 -0.26
N ALA A 152 -7.70 -3.54 0.42
CA ALA A 152 -6.99 -2.28 0.25
C ALA A 152 -5.53 -2.37 0.73
N ASP A 153 -5.32 -3.05 1.86
CA ASP A 153 -4.01 -3.27 2.47
C ASP A 153 -3.84 -4.77 2.79
N PRO A 154 -3.39 -5.59 1.82
CA PRO A 154 -3.23 -7.03 2.01
C PRO A 154 -2.32 -7.39 3.19
N LYS A 155 -1.30 -6.56 3.47
CA LYS A 155 -0.39 -6.79 4.57
C LYS A 155 -1.09 -6.66 5.92
N LYS A 156 -1.88 -5.59 6.08
CA LYS A 156 -2.69 -5.40 7.29
C LYS A 156 -3.69 -6.53 7.49
N GLU A 157 -4.38 -6.94 6.44
CA GLU A 157 -5.38 -8.02 6.49
C GLU A 157 -4.73 -9.36 6.86
N LEU A 158 -3.53 -9.63 6.32
CA LEU A 158 -2.72 -10.78 6.73
C LEU A 158 -2.32 -10.72 8.21
N ASP A 159 -1.84 -9.57 8.68
CA ASP A 159 -1.41 -9.40 10.08
C ASP A 159 -2.60 -9.55 11.06
N ASP A 160 -3.78 -9.02 10.71
CA ASP A 160 -5.01 -9.16 11.49
C ASP A 160 -5.50 -10.62 11.52
N ALA A 161 -5.47 -11.32 10.38
CA ALA A 161 -5.79 -12.74 10.30
C ALA A 161 -4.85 -13.58 11.18
N ILE A 162 -3.55 -13.34 11.13
CA ILE A 162 -2.55 -14.03 11.96
C ILE A 162 -2.81 -13.75 13.46
N ALA A 163 -3.17 -12.51 13.81
CA ALA A 163 -3.52 -12.16 15.18
C ALA A 163 -4.76 -12.95 15.67
N GLY A 164 -5.78 -13.11 14.82
CA GLY A 164 -6.95 -13.95 15.08
C GLY A 164 -6.56 -15.41 15.30
N LEU A 165 -5.72 -15.98 14.44
CA LEU A 165 -5.29 -17.39 14.53
C LEU A 165 -4.51 -17.70 15.81
N LYS A 166 -3.73 -16.76 16.34
CA LYS A 166 -3.03 -16.92 17.63
C LYS A 166 -4.00 -17.20 18.78
N THR A 167 -5.23 -16.70 18.69
CA THR A 167 -6.27 -16.94 19.70
C THR A 167 -6.93 -18.32 19.58
N GLN A 168 -6.90 -18.93 18.38
CA GLN A 168 -7.64 -20.16 18.07
C GLN A 168 -6.76 -21.42 17.95
N LEU A 169 -5.58 -21.34 17.31
CA LEU A 169 -4.81 -22.51 16.84
C LEU A 169 -3.43 -22.70 17.51
N THR A 170 -3.13 -21.98 18.60
CA THR A 170 -1.80 -21.98 19.26
C THR A 170 -0.67 -21.87 18.23
N VAL A 171 -0.83 -20.96 17.26
CA VAL A 171 0.18 -20.74 16.21
C VAL A 171 1.35 -19.98 16.83
N GLN A 172 2.56 -20.48 16.59
CA GLN A 172 3.80 -19.81 16.95
C GLN A 172 4.04 -18.60 16.05
N GLU A 173 5.22 -18.00 16.16
CA GLU A 173 5.62 -16.95 15.24
C GLU A 173 5.58 -17.46 13.79
N MET A 174 4.94 -16.68 12.91
CA MET A 174 4.83 -16.99 11.50
C MET A 174 5.87 -16.20 10.72
N THR A 175 6.63 -16.88 9.88
CA THR A 175 7.71 -16.31 9.07
C THR A 175 7.24 -16.04 7.64
N ALA A 176 7.77 -15.00 7.01
CA ALA A 176 7.54 -14.73 5.60
C ALA A 176 7.99 -15.90 4.73
N THR A 177 7.22 -16.19 3.68
CA THR A 177 7.54 -17.18 2.65
C THR A 177 7.22 -16.62 1.26
N GLU A 178 7.60 -17.37 0.22
CA GLU A 178 7.32 -17.03 -1.17
C GLU A 178 5.80 -17.03 -1.42
N PRO A 179 5.19 -15.89 -1.80
CA PRO A 179 3.75 -15.83 -2.06
C PRO A 179 3.36 -16.58 -3.34
N GLY A 180 4.29 -16.76 -4.28
CA GLY A 180 4.01 -17.37 -5.58
C GLY A 180 3.53 -16.37 -6.63
N PRO A 181 3.08 -16.86 -7.80
CA PRO A 181 2.90 -16.01 -8.99
C PRO A 181 1.82 -14.92 -8.88
N LEU A 182 0.89 -15.07 -7.94
CA LEU A 182 -0.19 -14.10 -7.71
C LEU A 182 0.27 -12.90 -6.87
N GLY A 183 1.48 -12.96 -6.30
CA GLY A 183 2.04 -11.89 -5.48
C GLY A 183 1.33 -11.76 -4.13
N GLY A 184 1.41 -10.56 -3.55
CA GLY A 184 0.94 -10.29 -2.20
C GLY A 184 1.93 -10.78 -1.13
N GLU A 185 1.39 -11.04 0.05
CA GLU A 185 2.13 -11.43 1.24
C GLU A 185 1.76 -12.86 1.62
N ALA A 186 2.74 -13.64 2.07
CA ALA A 186 2.50 -14.97 2.60
C ALA A 186 3.39 -15.25 3.81
N ARG A 187 2.83 -15.95 4.80
CA ARG A 187 3.58 -16.38 5.99
C ARG A 187 3.19 -17.80 6.37
N CYS A 188 4.16 -18.58 6.84
CA CYS A 188 3.94 -19.90 7.40
C CYS A 188 4.46 -19.99 8.83
N GLY A 189 3.83 -20.81 9.67
CA GLY A 189 4.25 -21.03 11.05
C GLY A 189 3.76 -22.36 11.60
N ASP A 190 4.40 -22.81 12.67
CA ASP A 190 4.04 -24.05 13.36
C ASP A 190 2.89 -23.77 14.33
N GLY A 191 1.88 -24.62 14.31
CA GLY A 191 0.76 -24.61 15.26
C GLY A 191 0.59 -25.96 15.95
N LYS A 192 -0.33 -26.01 16.91
CA LYS A 192 -0.73 -27.26 17.56
C LYS A 192 -2.22 -27.24 17.85
N THR A 193 -2.90 -28.35 17.55
CA THR A 193 -4.28 -28.57 17.98
C THR A 193 -4.42 -29.96 18.58
N ALA A 194 -5.06 -30.07 19.74
CA ALA A 194 -5.24 -31.35 20.44
C ALA A 194 -3.95 -32.21 20.56
N GLY A 195 -2.79 -31.56 20.71
CA GLY A 195 -1.47 -32.22 20.78
C GLY A 195 -0.87 -32.64 19.43
N MET A 196 -1.56 -32.44 18.31
CA MET A 196 -1.09 -32.72 16.96
C MET A 196 -0.37 -31.51 16.34
N PRO A 197 0.79 -31.69 15.69
CA PRO A 197 1.48 -30.59 15.02
C PRO A 197 0.71 -30.16 13.76
N LEU A 198 0.71 -28.85 13.52
CA LEU A 198 0.11 -28.22 12.34
C LEU A 198 1.15 -27.35 11.63
N GLY A 199 1.21 -27.43 10.31
CA GLY A 199 1.83 -26.41 9.48
C GLY A 199 0.75 -25.47 8.97
N VAL A 200 0.81 -24.20 9.32
CA VAL A 200 -0.19 -23.21 8.92
C VAL A 200 0.47 -22.21 7.98
N CYS A 201 -0.10 -22.01 6.80
CA CYS A 201 0.31 -20.97 5.87
C CYS A 201 -0.88 -20.05 5.58
N VAL A 202 -0.66 -18.74 5.62
CA VAL A 202 -1.67 -17.71 5.38
C VAL A 202 -1.15 -16.79 4.29
N TRP A 203 -2.04 -16.34 3.41
CA TRP A 203 -1.70 -15.40 2.35
C TRP A 203 -2.74 -14.30 2.25
N ALA A 204 -2.30 -13.16 1.76
CA ALA A 204 -3.18 -12.08 1.34
C ALA A 204 -2.59 -11.40 0.10
N ASP A 205 -3.41 -11.17 -0.91
CA ASP A 205 -3.13 -10.28 -2.02
C ASP A 205 -4.26 -9.26 -2.19
N ARG A 206 -4.25 -8.48 -3.27
CA ARG A 206 -5.25 -7.43 -3.49
C ARG A 206 -6.66 -7.99 -3.70
N GLY A 207 -6.79 -9.27 -4.06
CA GLY A 207 -8.04 -9.92 -4.43
C GLY A 207 -8.45 -11.11 -3.54
N SER A 208 -7.59 -11.58 -2.63
CA SER A 208 -7.93 -12.67 -1.72
C SER A 208 -7.17 -12.67 -0.40
N LEU A 209 -7.79 -13.29 0.60
CA LEU A 209 -7.20 -13.68 1.87
C LEU A 209 -7.51 -15.16 2.09
N GLY A 210 -6.52 -15.94 2.51
CA GLY A 210 -6.78 -17.33 2.83
C GLY A 210 -5.72 -17.97 3.70
N MET A 211 -6.05 -19.17 4.15
CA MET A 211 -5.18 -20.01 4.93
C MET A 211 -5.27 -21.48 4.52
N ILE A 212 -4.14 -22.17 4.67
CA ILE A 212 -4.00 -23.60 4.53
C ILE A 212 -3.44 -24.13 5.85
N VAL A 213 -4.11 -25.13 6.42
CA VAL A 213 -3.66 -25.88 7.59
C VAL A 213 -3.35 -27.30 7.15
N VAL A 214 -2.07 -27.69 7.25
CA VAL A 214 -1.62 -29.05 6.98
C VAL A 214 -1.43 -29.76 8.31
N PHE A 215 -2.30 -30.73 8.58
CA PHE A 215 -2.27 -31.49 9.83
C PHE A 215 -1.12 -32.49 9.80
N PHE A 216 -0.56 -32.79 10.98
CA PHE A 216 0.55 -33.74 11.16
C PHE A 216 1.87 -33.33 10.49
N LYS A 217 1.99 -32.06 10.10
CA LYS A 217 3.17 -31.50 9.41
C LYS A 217 3.69 -30.28 10.16
N SER A 218 4.94 -29.92 9.91
CA SER A 218 5.52 -28.64 10.33
C SER A 218 5.24 -27.52 9.33
N ALA A 219 5.49 -26.28 9.74
CA ALA A 219 5.44 -25.11 8.87
C ALA A 219 6.26 -25.30 7.59
N LYS A 220 7.49 -25.80 7.72
CA LYS A 220 8.40 -26.03 6.59
C LYS A 220 7.86 -27.07 5.60
N GLN A 221 7.14 -28.07 6.10
CA GLN A 221 6.51 -29.08 5.24
C GLN A 221 5.29 -28.49 4.53
N ALA A 222 4.47 -27.69 5.21
CA ALA A 222 3.35 -26.98 4.60
C ALA A 222 3.81 -25.97 3.54
N GLU A 223 4.88 -25.22 3.84
CA GLU A 223 5.51 -24.24 2.94
C GLU A 223 5.95 -24.87 1.62
N ALA A 224 6.50 -26.09 1.65
CA ALA A 224 6.94 -26.79 0.45
C ALA A 224 5.81 -27.08 -0.56
N GLU A 225 4.57 -27.19 -0.07
CA GLU A 225 3.38 -27.44 -0.90
C GLU A 225 2.52 -26.18 -1.11
N PHE A 226 2.79 -25.11 -0.34
CA PHE A 226 1.96 -23.92 -0.22
C PHE A 226 1.64 -23.27 -1.58
N VAL A 227 2.65 -22.95 -2.38
CA VAL A 227 2.45 -22.25 -3.67
C VAL A 227 1.61 -23.10 -4.64
N THR A 228 1.78 -24.43 -4.59
CA THR A 228 0.99 -25.35 -5.41
C THR A 228 -0.48 -25.34 -4.98
N MET A 229 -0.73 -25.43 -3.67
CA MET A 229 -2.09 -25.42 -3.14
C MET A 229 -2.78 -24.07 -3.37
N ARG A 230 -2.10 -22.95 -3.08
CA ARG A 230 -2.60 -21.60 -3.32
C ARG A 230 -3.02 -21.41 -4.78
N GLY A 231 -2.17 -21.82 -5.73
CA GLY A 231 -2.48 -21.72 -7.16
C GLY A 231 -3.63 -22.62 -7.65
N GLN A 232 -4.06 -23.60 -6.86
CA GLN A 232 -5.27 -24.41 -7.16
C GLN A 232 -6.53 -23.82 -6.51
N ILE A 233 -6.38 -23.14 -5.38
CA ILE A 233 -7.47 -22.48 -4.66
C ILE A 233 -7.85 -21.18 -5.37
N GLU A 234 -6.86 -20.38 -5.75
CA GLU A 234 -7.05 -19.09 -6.39
C GLU A 234 -7.08 -19.17 -7.91
N GLN A 235 -8.14 -18.62 -8.49
CA GLN A 235 -8.35 -18.56 -9.93
C GLN A 235 -8.58 -17.11 -10.35
N ARG A 236 -7.90 -16.65 -11.40
CA ARG A 236 -8.19 -15.37 -12.06
C ARG A 236 -9.14 -15.63 -13.22
N SER A 237 -10.25 -14.87 -13.27
CA SER A 237 -11.30 -14.98 -14.30
C SER A 237 -11.17 -13.91 -15.38
#